data_AF-A0A969T479-F1
#
_entry.id   AF-A0A969T479-F1
#
_cell.length_a   1.000
_cell.length_b   1.000
_cell.length_c   1.000
_cell.angle_alpha   90.00
_cell.angle_beta   90.00
_cell.angle_gamma   90.00
#
_symmetry.space_group_name_H-M   'P 1'
#
loop_
_entity.id
_entity.type
_entity.pdbx_description
1 polymer ?
#
loop_
_entity_poly.entity_id
_entity_poly.type
_entity_poly.pdbx_seq_one_letter_code
_entity_poly.pdbx_strand_id
1 'polypeptide(L)'
;MIKKTINNSLALKRDFYKVEGKLRLKHNGTIRPMTVSISTTYFELEEPMLILSLEDITRQKESERKLQMQFAKTEALNEKLAVAIVKSSESERFKNSYSGKYQS
;
A
#
# COMPACT_ATOMS: atom_id res chain seq x y z
N MET A 1 -5.93 -19.05 -1.20
CA MET A 1 -5.46 -17.92 -2.03
C MET A 1 -3.97 -18.02 -2.32
N ILE A 2 -3.08 -18.06 -1.31
CA ILE A 2 -1.60 -18.21 -1.51
C ILE A 2 -1.23 -19.43 -2.36
N LYS A 3 -1.78 -20.60 -2.01
CA LYS A 3 -1.61 -21.85 -2.78
C LYS A 3 -1.99 -21.68 -4.25
N LYS A 4 -3.02 -20.87 -4.56
CA LYS A 4 -3.44 -20.59 -5.93
C LYS A 4 -2.42 -19.72 -6.64
N THR A 5 -1.86 -18.69 -5.98
CA THR A 5 -0.80 -17.85 -6.56
C THR A 5 0.44 -18.67 -6.89
N ILE A 6 0.90 -19.52 -5.96
CA ILE A 6 2.04 -20.42 -6.19
C ILE A 6 1.76 -21.38 -7.34
N ASN A 7 0.63 -22.09 -7.31
CA ASN A 7 0.26 -23.03 -8.36
C ASN A 7 0.13 -22.35 -9.73
N ASN A 8 -0.44 -21.14 -9.77
CA ASN A 8 -0.55 -20.37 -11.00
C ASN A 8 0.83 -19.94 -11.51
N SER A 9 1.74 -19.56 -10.62
CA SER A 9 3.10 -19.17 -10.99
C SER A 9 3.88 -20.33 -11.61
N LEU A 10 3.72 -21.54 -11.04
CA LEU A 10 4.28 -22.77 -11.62
C LEU A 10 3.61 -23.18 -12.94
N ALA A 11 2.28 -23.24 -12.96
CA ALA A 11 1.53 -23.72 -14.14
C ALA A 11 1.66 -22.77 -15.34
N LEU A 12 1.77 -21.47 -15.09
CA LEU A 12 1.87 -20.44 -16.12
C LEU A 12 3.30 -19.96 -16.36
N LYS A 13 4.29 -20.52 -15.65
CA LYS A 13 5.71 -20.14 -15.74
C LYS A 13 5.94 -18.62 -15.70
N ARG A 14 5.28 -17.94 -14.77
CA ARG A 14 5.30 -16.46 -14.70
C ARG A 14 5.28 -15.95 -13.28
N ASP A 15 5.69 -14.71 -13.15
CA ASP A 15 5.73 -14.01 -11.88
C ASP A 15 4.35 -13.50 -11.46
N PHE A 16 4.18 -13.35 -10.15
CA PHE A 16 3.06 -12.65 -9.56
C PHE A 16 3.59 -11.71 -8.48
N TYR A 17 3.15 -10.46 -8.49
CA TYR A 17 3.66 -9.42 -7.60
C TYR A 17 2.57 -8.88 -6.68
N LYS A 18 2.92 -8.69 -5.41
CA LYS A 18 2.12 -8.00 -4.39
C LYS A 18 0.67 -8.51 -4.27
N VAL A 19 0.48 -9.82 -4.33
CA VAL A 19 -0.84 -10.42 -4.10
C VAL A 19 -1.10 -10.44 -2.59
N GLU A 20 -2.07 -9.66 -2.13
CA GLU A 20 -2.40 -9.56 -0.71
C GLU A 20 -3.28 -10.71 -0.24
N GLY A 21 -2.89 -11.37 0.85
CA GLY A 21 -3.60 -12.49 1.44
C GLY A 21 -3.72 -12.39 2.96
N LYS A 22 -4.74 -13.04 3.51
CA LYS A 22 -4.86 -13.24 4.97
C LYS A 22 -4.35 -14.62 5.33
N LEU A 23 -3.46 -14.67 6.31
CA LEU A 23 -2.93 -15.88 6.92
C LEU A 23 -3.31 -15.94 8.40
N ARG A 24 -3.32 -17.16 8.93
CA ARG A 24 -3.40 -17.44 10.37
C ARG A 24 -2.10 -18.10 10.76
N LEU A 25 -1.27 -17.38 11.52
CA LEU A 25 0.00 -17.89 12.01
C LEU A 25 -0.21 -18.45 13.41
N LYS A 26 0.21 -19.71 13.61
CA LYS A 26 0.23 -20.34 14.93
C LYS A 26 1.66 -20.26 15.48
N HIS A 27 1.83 -19.56 16.59
CA HIS A 27 3.10 -19.47 17.31
C HIS A 27 2.83 -19.65 18.81
N ASN A 28 3.52 -20.61 19.44
CA ASN A 28 3.36 -20.96 20.87
C ASN A 28 1.89 -21.16 21.27
N GLY A 29 1.15 -21.97 20.50
CA GLY A 29 -0.27 -22.25 20.75
C GLY A 29 -1.24 -21.12 20.39
N THR A 30 -0.75 -19.90 20.21
CA THR A 30 -1.57 -18.73 19.86
C THR A 30 -1.73 -18.61 18.36
N ILE A 31 -2.97 -18.46 17.88
CA ILE A 31 -3.28 -18.19 16.48
C ILE A 31 -3.49 -16.69 16.31
N ARG A 32 -2.70 -16.05 15.45
CA ARG A 32 -2.85 -14.62 15.11
C ARG A 32 -3.18 -14.46 13.62
N PRO A 33 -4.19 -13.64 13.28
CA PRO A 33 -4.39 -13.23 11.90
C PRO A 33 -3.27 -12.29 11.46
N MET A 34 -2.83 -12.45 10.22
CA MET A 34 -1.78 -11.64 9.60
C MET A 34 -2.20 -11.35 8.17
N THR A 35 -1.93 -10.13 7.70
CA THR A 35 -2.09 -9.78 6.29
C THR A 35 -0.70 -9.78 5.66
N VAL A 36 -0.54 -10.55 4.59
CA VAL A 36 0.74 -10.68 3.89
C VAL A 36 0.64 -10.22 2.46
N SER A 37 1.70 -9.57 1.97
CA SER A 37 1.95 -9.35 0.55
C SER A 37 2.80 -10.51 0.04
N ILE A 38 2.33 -11.16 -1.03
CA ILE A 38 2.95 -12.35 -1.58
C ILE A 38 3.45 -12.02 -2.98
N SER A 39 4.72 -12.30 -3.25
CA SER A 39 5.27 -12.25 -4.60
C SER A 39 5.93 -13.58 -4.94
N THR A 40 5.79 -14.01 -6.19
CA THR A 40 6.44 -15.20 -6.73
C THR A 40 7.26 -14.80 -7.95
N THR A 41 8.47 -15.33 -8.04
CA THR A 41 9.33 -15.21 -9.22
C THR A 41 9.67 -16.60 -9.73
N TYR A 42 9.38 -16.86 -10.99
CA TYR A 42 9.65 -18.15 -11.63
C TYR A 42 10.99 -18.10 -12.37
N PHE A 43 11.80 -19.14 -12.22
CA PHE A 43 13.05 -19.31 -12.94
C PHE A 43 13.01 -20.59 -13.75
N GLU A 44 13.20 -20.45 -15.06
CA GLU A 44 13.40 -21.57 -15.97
C GLU A 44 14.89 -21.92 -15.98
N LEU A 45 15.27 -22.82 -15.07
CA LEU A 45 16.60 -23.44 -14.99
C LEU A 45 16.49 -24.92 -15.41
N GLU A 46 17.60 -25.66 -15.39
CA GLU A 46 17.59 -27.13 -15.61
C GLU A 46 16.58 -27.83 -14.70
N GLU A 47 16.47 -27.36 -13.45
CA GLU A 47 15.36 -27.67 -12.54
C GLU A 47 14.53 -26.41 -12.30
N PRO A 48 13.25 -26.37 -12.72
CA PRO A 48 12.38 -25.22 -12.52
C PRO A 48 12.29 -24.80 -11.05
N MET A 49 12.58 -23.52 -10.78
CA MET A 49 12.60 -22.98 -9.43
C MET A 49 11.58 -21.85 -9.27
N LEU A 50 11.07 -21.70 -8.05
CA LEU A 50 10.19 -20.61 -7.67
C LEU A 50 10.70 -19.95 -6.38
N ILE A 51 10.95 -18.64 -6.45
CA ILE A 51 11.21 -17.83 -5.26
C ILE A 51 9.88 -17.29 -4.76
N LEU A 52 9.58 -17.51 -3.48
CA LEU A 52 8.43 -16.96 -2.79
C LEU A 52 8.89 -15.89 -1.80
N SER A 53 8.40 -14.67 -1.98
CA SER A 53 8.54 -13.58 -1.01
C SER A 53 7.22 -13.38 -0.25
N LEU A 54 7.34 -13.28 1.08
CA LEU A 54 6.23 -13.04 2.01
C LEU A 54 6.60 -11.86 2.90
N GLU A 55 5.82 -10.79 2.80
CA GLU A 55 6.00 -9.59 3.60
C GLU A 55 4.80 -9.38 4.52
N ASP A 56 5.04 -9.13 5.81
CA ASP A 56 3.99 -8.74 6.75
C ASP A 56 3.55 -7.29 6.50
N ILE A 57 2.33 -7.13 6.00
CA ILE A 57 1.74 -5.81 5.75
C ILE A 57 0.63 -5.47 6.74
N THR A 58 0.49 -6.22 7.84
CA THR A 58 -0.59 -6.02 8.82
C THR A 58 -0.54 -4.61 9.40
N ARG A 59 0.63 -4.18 9.89
CA ARG A 59 0.81 -2.84 10.46
C ARG A 59 0.68 -1.72 9.44
N GLN A 60 1.10 -2.00 8.20
CA GLN A 60 0.96 -1.04 7.11
C GLN A 60 -0.52 -0.78 6.82
N LYS A 61 -1.33 -1.84 6.65
CA LYS A 61 -2.77 -1.71 6.42
C LYS A 61 -3.51 -1.03 7.57
N GLU A 62 -3.11 -1.29 8.81
CA GLU A 62 -3.67 -0.59 9.98
C GLU A 62 -3.36 0.91 9.94
N SER A 63 -2.14 1.27 9.56
CA SER A 63 -1.72 2.67 9.44
C SER A 63 -2.46 3.38 8.31
N GLU A 64 -2.57 2.75 7.14
CA GLU A 64 -3.34 3.25 5.99
C GLU A 64 -4.81 3.49 6.37
N ARG A 65 -5.43 2.53 7.07
CA ARG A 65 -6.83 2.67 7.51
C ARG A 65 -7.00 3.82 8.50
N LYS A 66 -6.09 3.96 9.48
CA LYS A 66 -6.13 5.08 10.44
C LYS A 66 -6.01 6.42 9.71
N LEU A 67 -5.12 6.51 8.73
CA LEU A 67 -4.93 7.71 7.93
C LEU A 67 -6.20 8.04 7.13
N GLN A 68 -6.79 7.06 6.45
CA GLN A 68 -8.05 7.24 5.71
C GLN A 68 -9.20 7.70 6.62
N MET A 69 -9.31 7.13 7.82
CA MET A 69 -10.33 7.54 8.80
C MET A 69 -10.14 8.98 9.26
N GLN A 70 -8.89 9.41 9.46
CA GLN A 70 -8.60 10.80 9.83
C GLN A 70 -8.95 11.76 8.69
N PHE A 71 -8.58 11.44 7.44
CA PHE A 71 -8.96 12.25 6.29
C PHE A 71 -10.48 12.37 6.15
N ALA A 72 -11.21 11.27 6.19
CA ALA A 72 -12.67 11.27 6.10
C ALA A 72 -13.32 12.09 7.24
N LYS A 73 -12.77 12.02 8.46
CA LYS A 73 -13.24 12.84 9.58
C LYS A 73 -13.01 14.33 9.35
N THR A 74 -11.85 14.71 8.82
CA THR A 74 -11.55 16.10 8.49
C THR A 74 -12.46 16.62 7.38
N GLU A 75 -12.71 15.84 6.33
CA GLU A 75 -13.63 16.21 5.25
C GLU A 75 -15.06 16.42 5.77
N ALA A 76 -15.58 15.48 6.56
CA ALA A 76 -16.91 15.61 7.15
C ALA A 76 -17.04 16.82 8.10
N LEU A 77 -15.96 17.23 8.77
CA LEU A 77 -15.95 18.44 9.60
C LEU A 77 -15.96 19.71 8.74
N ASN A 78 -15.18 19.73 7.65
CA ASN A 78 -15.14 20.86 6.71
C ASN A 78 -16.44 21.04 5.94
N GLU A 79 -17.19 19.97 5.66
CA GLU A 79 -18.53 20.10 5.06
C GLU A 79 -19.53 20.71 6.04
N LYS A 80 -19.43 20.38 7.33
CA LYS A 80 -20.36 20.84 8.37
C LYS A 80 -20.07 22.26 8.84
N LEU A 81 -18.81 22.64 8.86
CA LEU A 81 -18.37 23.99 9.22
C LEU A 81 -18.24 24.75 7.90
N ALA A 82 -19.05 25.79 7.67
CA ALA A 82 -18.94 26.67 6.50
C ALA A 82 -17.65 27.54 6.54
N VAL A 83 -16.51 26.89 6.79
CA VAL A 83 -15.18 27.48 6.97
C VAL A 83 -14.34 27.00 5.79
N ALA A 84 -13.96 27.92 4.92
CA ALA A 84 -13.04 27.65 3.84
C ALA A 84 -11.64 27.36 4.42
N ILE A 85 -11.26 26.09 4.51
CA ILE A 85 -9.91 25.68 4.87
C ILE A 85 -9.09 25.53 3.59
N VAL A 86 -8.15 26.44 3.36
CA VAL A 86 -7.18 26.36 2.26
C VAL A 86 -5.99 25.52 2.72
N LYS A 87 -5.74 24.39 2.04
CA LYS A 87 -4.51 23.61 2.20
C LYS A 87 -3.40 24.32 1.41
N SER A 88 -2.30 24.71 2.04
CA SER A 88 -1.11 25.22 1.34
C SER A 88 0.05 24.23 1.50
N SER A 89 0.65 23.81 0.40
CA SER A 89 1.90 23.05 0.42
C SER A 89 3.12 24.00 0.35
N GLU A 90 4.25 23.65 0.96
CA GLU A 90 5.46 24.50 0.91
C GLU A 90 5.98 24.72 -0.52
N SER A 91 5.73 23.78 -1.44
CA SER A 91 6.11 23.89 -2.86
C SER A 91 5.33 24.96 -3.63
N GLU A 92 4.15 25.37 -3.15
CA GLU A 92 3.33 26.41 -3.78
C GLU A 92 3.69 27.82 -3.31
N ARG A 93 4.37 27.96 -2.16
CA ARG A 93 4.83 29.27 -1.66
C ARG A 93 5.92 29.89 -2.53
N PHE A 94 6.69 29.08 -3.26
CA PHE A 94 7.76 29.56 -4.15
C PHE A 94 7.30 29.99 -5.54
N LYS A 95 6.07 29.65 -5.97
CA LYS A 95 5.56 30.09 -7.30
C LYS A 95 5.01 31.51 -7.29
N ASN A 96 4.57 32.02 -6.13
CA ASN A 96 3.97 33.35 -6.03
C ASN A 96 4.96 34.47 -5.65
N SER A 97 6.24 34.17 -5.45
CA SER A 97 7.27 35.16 -5.11
C SER A 97 8.09 35.68 -6.30
N TYR A 98 7.79 35.25 -7.53
CA TYR A 98 8.53 35.66 -8.75
C TYR A 98 7.70 36.42 -9.81
N SER A 99 6.45 36.80 -9.56
CA SER A 99 5.62 37.54 -10.54
C SER A 99 5.48 39.04 -10.24
N GLY A 100 6.49 39.65 -9.62
CA GLY A 100 6.50 41.07 -9.31
C GLY A 100 7.83 41.73 -9.62
N LYS A 101 8.13 41.96 -10.91
CA LYS A 101 8.96 43.08 -11.39
C LYS A 101 8.99 43.15 -12.92
N TYR A 102 8.85 44.39 -13.40
CA TYR A 102 8.93 44.89 -14.77
C TYR A 102 7.69 44.75 -15.64
N GLN A 103 6.85 45.79 -15.64
CA GLN A 103 6.54 46.49 -16.88
C GLN A 103 6.72 47.99 -16.68
N SER A 104 7.30 48.56 -17.74
CA SER A 104 7.83 49.91 -18.00
C SER A 104 6.85 51.05 -17.86
#